data_AF-A0A962I3V6-F1
#
_entry.id   AF-A0A962I3V6-F1
#
_cell.length_a   1.000
_cell.length_b   1.000
_cell.length_c   1.000
_cell.angle_alpha   90.00
_cell.angle_beta   90.00
_cell.angle_gamma   90.00
#
_symmetry.space_group_name_H-M   'P 1'
#
loop_
_entity.id
_entity.type
_entity.pdbx_description
1 polymer ?
#
loop_
_entity_poly.entity_id
_entity_poly.type
_entity_poly.pdbx_seq_one_letter_code
_entity_poly.pdbx_strand_id
1 'polypeptide(L)'
;MVAELTDDKALPKAERKALQIASAPKTSARAALVKLGDKASNVRAIGRSQPVHWDAARSRAYVDWAEAVADALPWPLAEARAELARVVAQTRRRLG
;
A
#
# COMPACT_ATOMS: atom_id res chain seq x y z
N MET A 1 -16.94 -6.82 0.50
CA MET A 1 -15.60 -7.39 0.80
C MET A 1 -14.74 -7.67 -0.42
N VAL A 2 -15.18 -8.32 -1.50
CA VAL A 2 -14.35 -8.45 -2.73
C VAL A 2 -14.43 -7.19 -3.61
N ALA A 3 -15.65 -6.67 -3.86
CA ALA A 3 -15.84 -5.49 -4.72
C ALA A 3 -15.11 -4.23 -4.23
N GLU A 4 -15.00 -4.01 -2.91
CA GLU A 4 -14.28 -2.87 -2.31
C GLU A 4 -12.75 -2.95 -2.47
N LEU A 5 -12.23 -4.10 -2.89
CA LEU A 5 -10.80 -4.41 -3.00
C LEU A 5 -10.34 -4.58 -4.46
N THR A 6 -11.26 -4.52 -5.42
CA THR A 6 -10.97 -4.72 -6.84
C THR A 6 -10.69 -3.38 -7.51
N ASP A 7 -9.48 -3.21 -8.05
CA ASP A 7 -9.17 -2.11 -8.94
C ASP A 7 -9.89 -2.28 -10.29
N ASP A 8 -10.44 -1.19 -10.84
CA ASP A 8 -10.88 -1.16 -12.23
C ASP A 8 -9.66 -1.16 -13.15
N LYS A 9 -9.42 -2.29 -13.84
CA LYS A 9 -8.27 -2.48 -14.73
C LYS A 9 -8.42 -1.80 -16.09
N ALA A 10 -9.58 -1.21 -16.39
CA ALA A 10 -9.75 -0.38 -17.59
C ALA A 10 -8.99 0.97 -17.47
N LEU A 11 -8.69 1.39 -16.23
CA LEU A 11 -8.03 2.68 -15.97
C LEU A 11 -6.48 2.57 -15.99
N PRO A 12 -5.79 3.64 -16.42
CA PRO A 12 -4.34 3.77 -16.30
C PRO A 12 -3.85 3.53 -14.87
N LYS A 13 -2.65 2.94 -14.73
CA LYS A 13 -2.07 2.58 -13.42
C LYS A 13 -1.97 3.78 -12.45
N ALA A 14 -1.68 4.97 -12.96
CA ALA A 14 -1.62 6.18 -12.14
C ALA A 14 -3.00 6.56 -11.58
N GLU A 15 -4.04 6.44 -12.39
CA GLU A 15 -5.42 6.71 -11.99
C GLU A 15 -5.93 5.68 -10.97
N ARG A 16 -5.64 4.39 -11.19
CA ARG A 16 -5.94 3.34 -10.20
C ARG A 16 -5.27 3.61 -8.85
N LYS A 17 -4.02 4.07 -8.85
CA LYS A 17 -3.29 4.45 -7.63
C LYS A 17 -3.95 5.63 -6.91
N ALA A 18 -4.39 6.66 -7.64
CA ALA A 18 -5.08 7.81 -7.06
C ALA A 18 -6.42 7.41 -6.45
N LEU A 19 -7.18 6.56 -7.15
CA LEU A 19 -8.47 6.04 -6.67
C LEU A 19 -8.34 5.22 -5.38
N GLN A 20 -7.24 4.49 -5.17
CA GLN A 20 -7.03 3.79 -3.90
C GLN A 20 -6.93 4.75 -2.70
N ILE A 21 -6.31 5.91 -2.87
CA ILE A 21 -6.25 6.94 -1.82
C ILE A 21 -7.63 7.59 -1.65
N ALA A 22 -8.29 7.98 -2.75
CA ALA A 22 -9.59 8.64 -2.71
C ALA A 22 -10.71 7.75 -2.13
N SER A 23 -10.63 6.44 -2.34
CA SER A 23 -11.61 5.46 -1.84
C SER A 23 -11.28 4.91 -0.45
N ALA A 24 -10.04 5.07 0.04
CA ALA A 24 -9.61 4.54 1.32
C ALA A 24 -10.51 4.98 2.50
N PRO A 25 -10.98 6.25 2.61
CA PRO A 25 -11.83 6.68 3.72
C PRO A 25 -13.19 5.98 3.78
N LYS A 26 -13.69 5.50 2.62
CA LYS A 26 -15.01 4.84 2.49
C LYS A 26 -14.93 3.32 2.68
N THR A 27 -13.75 2.78 2.91
CA THR A 27 -13.54 1.32 2.99
C THR A 27 -14.04 0.81 4.34
N SER A 28 -14.76 -0.31 4.38
CA SER A 28 -15.17 -0.91 5.67
C SER A 28 -13.96 -1.30 6.53
N ALA A 29 -14.09 -1.31 7.86
CA ALA A 29 -12.97 -1.63 8.77
C ALA A 29 -12.30 -2.99 8.45
N ARG A 30 -13.10 -4.01 8.12
CA ARG A 30 -12.57 -5.32 7.72
C ARG A 30 -11.86 -5.28 6.36
N ALA A 31 -12.38 -4.55 5.37
CA ALA A 31 -11.69 -4.38 4.09
C ALA A 31 -10.41 -3.55 4.24
N ALA A 32 -10.38 -2.58 5.17
CA ALA A 32 -9.19 -1.80 5.50
C ALA A 32 -8.08 -2.67 6.11
N LEU A 33 -8.42 -3.65 6.98
CA LEU A 33 -7.45 -4.65 7.47
C LEU A 33 -6.82 -5.45 6.32
N VAL A 34 -7.64 -5.89 5.36
CA VAL A 34 -7.14 -6.63 4.19
C VAL A 34 -6.23 -5.74 3.33
N LYS A 35 -6.60 -4.47 3.11
CA LYS A 35 -5.75 -3.51 2.39
C LYS A 35 -4.40 -3.28 3.09
N LEU A 36 -4.38 -3.15 4.42
CA LEU A 36 -3.14 -2.99 5.19
C LEU A 36 -2.24 -4.23 5.06
N GLY A 37 -2.82 -5.43 5.17
CA GLY A 37 -2.09 -6.68 4.97
C GLY A 37 -1.49 -6.82 3.58
N ASP A 38 -2.26 -6.51 2.54
CA ASP A 38 -1.79 -6.47 1.14
C ASP A 38 -0.61 -5.50 0.98
N LYS A 39 -0.75 -4.25 1.48
CA LYS A 39 0.31 -3.24 1.37
C LYS A 39 1.57 -3.65 2.13
N ALA A 40 1.45 -4.22 3.33
CA ALA A 40 2.59 -4.72 4.09
C ALA A 40 3.31 -5.86 3.34
N SER A 41 2.57 -6.79 2.75
CA SER A 41 3.13 -7.87 1.93
C SER A 41 3.89 -7.32 0.72
N ASN A 42 3.28 -6.40 -0.03
CA ASN A 42 3.88 -5.82 -1.22
C ASN A 42 5.13 -4.97 -0.91
N VAL A 43 5.09 -4.14 0.13
CA VAL A 43 6.25 -3.34 0.57
C VAL A 43 7.40 -4.23 1.06
N ARG A 44 7.08 -5.33 1.75
CA ARG A 44 8.09 -6.32 2.17
C ARG A 44 8.74 -6.99 0.96
N ALA A 45 7.96 -7.32 -0.07
CA ALA A 45 8.47 -7.91 -1.30
C ALA A 45 9.45 -6.96 -2.01
N ILE A 46 9.12 -5.66 -2.11
CA ILE A 46 10.02 -4.64 -2.69
C ILE A 46 11.35 -4.59 -1.95
N GLY A 47 11.34 -4.62 -0.62
CA GLY A 47 12.57 -4.58 0.18
C GLY A 47 13.40 -5.85 0.12
N ARG A 48 12.82 -7.01 -0.21
CA ARG A 48 13.53 -8.31 -0.28
C ARG A 48 14.02 -8.64 -1.68
N SER A 49 13.18 -8.40 -2.68
CA SER A 49 13.40 -8.79 -4.07
C SER A 49 12.78 -7.71 -4.95
N GLN A 50 13.52 -6.61 -5.14
CA GLN A 50 13.10 -5.54 -6.03
C GLN A 50 12.82 -6.12 -7.43
N PRO A 51 11.68 -5.77 -8.06
CA PRO A 51 11.41 -6.22 -9.42
C PRO A 51 12.53 -5.76 -10.35
N VAL A 52 13.01 -6.66 -11.21
CA VAL A 52 14.19 -6.44 -12.10
C VAL A 52 14.05 -5.19 -12.98
N HIS A 53 12.82 -4.78 -13.29
CA HIS A 53 12.49 -3.64 -14.15
C HIS A 53 12.16 -2.35 -13.35
N TRP A 54 12.50 -2.28 -12.06
CA TRP A 54 12.28 -1.11 -11.21
C TRP A 54 13.62 -0.52 -10.81
N ASP A 55 13.77 0.79 -10.99
CA ASP A 55 14.84 1.54 -10.34
C ASP A 55 14.48 1.83 -8.87
N ALA A 56 15.47 2.33 -8.11
CA ALA A 56 15.28 2.66 -6.69
C ALA A 56 14.24 3.77 -6.48
N ALA A 57 14.13 4.72 -7.42
CA ALA A 57 13.17 5.82 -7.34
C ALA A 57 11.72 5.30 -7.41
N ARG A 58 11.45 4.36 -8.32
CA ARG A 58 10.15 3.71 -8.47
C ARG A 58 9.79 2.86 -7.26
N SER A 59 10.78 2.19 -6.67
CA SER A 59 10.60 1.43 -5.42
C SER A 59 10.21 2.35 -4.27
N ARG A 60 10.93 3.46 -4.08
CA ARG A 60 10.58 4.50 -3.07
C ARG A 60 9.19 5.08 -3.31
N ALA A 61 8.88 5.49 -4.54
CA ALA A 61 7.56 6.03 -4.90
C ALA A 61 6.40 5.04 -4.66
N TYR A 62 6.65 3.73 -4.76
CA TYR A 62 5.64 2.74 -4.37
C TYR A 62 5.47 2.66 -2.86
N VAL A 63 6.56 2.69 -2.09
CA VAL A 63 6.52 2.69 -0.62
C VAL A 63 5.77 3.91 -0.11
N ASP A 64 6.05 5.09 -0.66
CA ASP A 64 5.37 6.35 -0.29
C ASP A 64 3.88 6.29 -0.62
N TRP A 65 3.53 5.73 -1.79
CA TRP A 65 2.13 5.51 -2.17
C TRP A 65 1.42 4.53 -1.22
N ALA A 66 2.10 3.48 -0.77
CA ALA A 66 1.52 2.49 0.14
C ALA A 66 1.22 3.11 1.52
N GLU A 67 2.10 3.98 2.04
CA GLU A 67 1.84 4.77 3.25
C GLU A 67 0.64 5.70 3.05
N ALA A 68 0.59 6.46 1.95
CA ALA A 68 -0.51 7.39 1.69
C ALA A 68 -1.88 6.71 1.63
N VAL A 69 -1.97 5.50 1.04
CA VAL A 69 -3.20 4.70 1.06
C VAL A 69 -3.56 4.30 2.49
N ALA A 70 -2.58 3.88 3.29
CA ALA A 70 -2.83 3.46 4.67
C ALA A 70 -3.29 4.62 5.56
N ASP A 71 -2.67 5.79 5.43
CA ASP A 71 -3.05 6.99 6.18
C ASP A 71 -4.49 7.42 5.91
N ALA A 72 -4.97 7.21 4.68
CA ALA A 72 -6.33 7.53 4.28
C ALA A 72 -7.39 6.48 4.70
N LEU A 73 -7.01 5.32 5.24
CA LEU A 73 -7.97 4.31 5.73
C LEU A 73 -8.66 4.78 7.03
N PRO A 74 -9.86 4.28 7.37
CA PRO A 74 -10.55 4.64 8.61
C PRO A 74 -9.85 4.10 9.87
N TRP A 75 -10.30 4.59 11.03
CA TRP A 75 -9.84 4.21 12.37
C TRP A 75 -10.91 3.42 13.14
N PRO A 76 -10.54 2.56 14.12
CA PRO A 76 -9.17 2.24 14.56
C PRO A 76 -8.60 0.96 13.93
N LEU A 77 -7.30 0.97 13.57
CA LEU A 77 -6.56 -0.16 12.99
C LEU A 77 -5.10 -0.21 13.50
N ALA A 78 -4.91 0.02 14.80
CA ALA A 78 -3.60 0.35 15.38
C ALA A 78 -2.50 -0.70 15.10
N GLU A 79 -2.77 -1.98 15.35
CA GLU A 79 -1.78 -3.05 15.15
C GLU A 79 -1.38 -3.20 13.67
N ALA A 80 -2.37 -3.21 12.77
CA ALA A 80 -2.13 -3.35 11.34
C ALA A 80 -1.36 -2.14 10.76
N ARG A 81 -1.64 -0.92 11.26
CA ARG A 81 -0.88 0.29 10.92
C ARG A 81 0.56 0.22 11.43
N ALA A 82 0.75 -0.23 12.67
CA ALA A 82 2.07 -0.39 13.26
C ALA A 82 2.92 -1.41 12.48
N GLU A 83 2.34 -2.53 12.07
CA GLU A 83 3.02 -3.53 11.25
C GLU A 83 3.43 -2.95 9.87
N LEU A 84 2.53 -2.22 9.21
CA LEU A 84 2.86 -1.56 7.95
C LEU A 84 4.01 -0.55 8.15
N ALA A 85 3.93 0.32 9.16
CA ALA A 85 4.97 1.30 9.45
C ALA A 85 6.34 0.64 9.71
N ARG A 86 6.36 -0.46 10.45
CA ARG A 86 7.58 -1.26 10.69
C ARG A 86 8.16 -1.80 9.39
N VAL A 87 7.31 -2.35 8.51
CA VAL A 87 7.73 -2.89 7.21
C VAL A 87 8.24 -1.77 6.30
N VAL A 88 7.58 -0.62 6.25
CA VAL A 88 8.03 0.53 5.47
C VAL A 88 9.41 1.02 5.95
N ALA A 89 9.59 1.19 7.26
CA ALA A 89 10.88 1.62 7.82
C ALA A 89 12.01 0.63 7.48
N GLN A 90 11.74 -0.69 7.52
CA GLN A 90 12.71 -1.70 7.09
C GLN A 90 13.01 -1.64 5.60
N THR A 91 11.99 -1.45 4.76
CA THR A 91 12.18 -1.38 3.31
C THR A 91 12.94 -0.12 2.92
N ARG A 92 12.64 1.04 3.50
CA ARG A 92 13.39 2.30 3.27
C ARG A 92 14.88 2.13 3.57
N ARG A 93 15.23 1.51 4.71
CA ARG A 93 16.63 1.21 5.05
C ARG A 93 17.36 0.32 4.03
N ARG A 94 16.65 -0.54 3.32
CA ARG A 94 17.24 -1.42 2.28
C ARG A 94 17.39 -0.74 0.92
N LEU A 95 16.55 0.26 0.64
CA LEU A 95 16.54 0.96 -0.66
C LEU A 95 17.58 2.08 -0.77
N GLY A 96 18.28 2.41 0.34
CA GLY A 96 19.22 3.54 0.41
C GLY A 96 18.48 4.85 0.69
#